data_AF-A0A845EVT0-F1
#
_entry.id   AF-A0A845EVT0-F1
#
_cell.length_a   1.000
_cell.length_b   1.000
_cell.length_c   1.000
_cell.angle_alpha   90.00
_cell.angle_beta   90.00
_cell.angle_gamma   90.00
#
_symmetry.space_group_name_H-M   'P 1'
#
loop_
_entity.id
_entity.type
_entity.pdbx_description
1 polymer ?
#
loop_
_entity_poly.entity_id
_entity_poly.type
_entity_poly.pdbx_seq_one_letter_code
_entity_poly.pdbx_strand_id
1 'polypeptide(L)'
;MEMVLVILIGAMAAVLANLNLAVFNDGLRPIVPENTEGRMGRKELGLTAFAMSFGLVVGFGIPFTITASIILIHSILLGTDIIGLITPRNKWGTPVAAIVGGAYGAGLLVGLEGFVTLFEKLPLNFLDAMGQVGSPVVVTFMAFPALAVALQFSVKKGVLTFITSAIIRQLAVWLNESGAMTFGDTTVTLNQEGMALITGMIFLITYAVRQKPEGDGSGIDLASVFSERVDRIKKHVVYFMIMGGLIAAATNLLIMAGDPISLNLIADGKITDAAIAAGARALGFIPLVASTAIATGVYSPVGFTIIFVVGLLVPNVWVAAIIGAITVFLEVMLLSQIARFLDKYPGVRQSGENIRTAMSRILEVALLIGGANAANAIAPGLGFFIIAGFYLLNEIAGRPIVRMAVGPIGAIAVGILANILVVLGLMQIPQ
;
A
#
# COMPACT_ATOMS: atom_id res chain seq x y z
N MET A 1 10.14 -10.63 -19.38
CA MET A 1 10.73 -10.50 -18.03
C MET A 1 9.66 -10.21 -17.00
N GLU A 2 8.78 -9.24 -17.27
CA GLU A 2 7.67 -8.81 -16.43
C GLU A 2 6.75 -9.96 -15.97
N MET A 3 6.21 -10.72 -16.93
CA MET A 3 5.36 -11.89 -16.66
C MET A 3 6.03 -12.89 -15.71
N VAL A 4 7.32 -13.18 -15.92
CA VAL A 4 8.07 -14.12 -15.08
C VAL A 4 8.18 -13.59 -13.66
N LEU A 5 8.49 -12.31 -13.47
CA LEU A 5 8.57 -11.69 -12.16
C LEU A 5 7.21 -11.74 -11.43
N VAL A 6 6.12 -11.37 -12.10
CA VAL A 6 4.79 -11.37 -11.48
C VAL A 6 4.34 -12.79 -11.11
N ILE A 7 4.61 -13.79 -11.96
CA ILE A 7 4.37 -15.20 -11.65
C ILE A 7 5.17 -15.65 -10.43
N LEU A 8 6.47 -15.31 -10.37
CA LEU A 8 7.33 -15.71 -9.27
C LEU A 8 6.91 -15.04 -7.95
N ILE A 9 6.54 -13.76 -7.99
CA ILE A 9 6.00 -13.02 -6.83
C ILE A 9 4.71 -13.70 -6.34
N GLY A 10 3.77 -13.99 -7.25
CA GLY A 10 2.51 -14.64 -6.92
C GLY A 10 2.69 -16.02 -6.31
N ALA A 11 3.55 -16.84 -6.92
CA ALA A 11 3.87 -18.18 -6.42
C ALA A 11 4.55 -18.14 -5.05
N MET A 12 5.55 -17.27 -4.90
CA MET A 12 6.33 -17.15 -3.68
C MET A 12 5.49 -16.63 -2.51
N ALA A 13 4.65 -15.61 -2.74
CA ALA A 13 3.74 -15.09 -1.74
C ALA A 13 2.72 -16.15 -1.27
N ALA A 14 2.13 -16.90 -2.21
CA ALA A 14 1.20 -17.97 -1.86
C ALA A 14 1.89 -19.10 -1.06
N VAL A 15 3.15 -19.42 -1.35
CA VAL A 15 3.95 -20.37 -0.56
C VAL A 15 4.23 -19.84 0.84
N LEU A 16 4.64 -18.58 0.97
CA LEU A 16 4.90 -17.94 2.27
C LEU A 16 3.65 -17.94 3.16
N ALA A 17 2.49 -17.62 2.59
CA ALA A 17 1.21 -17.69 3.26
C ALA A 17 0.83 -19.16 3.58
N ASN A 18 1.05 -20.09 2.65
CA ASN A 18 0.76 -21.51 2.87
C ASN A 18 1.53 -22.09 4.06
N LEU A 19 2.80 -21.70 4.20
CA LEU A 19 3.68 -22.15 5.27
C LEU A 19 3.48 -21.39 6.59
N ASN A 20 2.53 -20.44 6.66
CA ASN A 20 2.30 -19.55 7.81
C ASN A 20 3.55 -18.71 8.18
N LEU A 21 4.42 -18.42 7.20
CA LEU A 21 5.66 -17.67 7.42
C LEU A 21 5.46 -16.17 7.27
N ALA A 22 4.68 -15.76 6.27
CA ALA A 22 4.31 -14.38 6.06
C ALA A 22 2.93 -14.25 5.41
N VAL A 23 2.24 -13.18 5.77
CA VAL A 23 0.99 -12.75 5.13
C VAL A 23 1.03 -11.24 4.96
N PHE A 24 0.46 -10.75 3.87
CA PHE A 24 0.43 -9.32 3.59
C PHE A 24 -0.67 -8.60 4.36
N ASN A 25 -1.84 -9.23 4.54
CA ASN A 25 -2.91 -8.64 5.32
C ASN A 25 -2.53 -8.55 6.81
N ASP A 26 -2.36 -7.33 7.30
CA ASP A 26 -2.04 -7.03 8.70
C ASP A 26 -2.99 -7.67 9.70
N GLY A 27 -4.28 -7.74 9.35
CA GLY A 27 -5.30 -8.33 10.22
C GLY A 27 -5.19 -9.85 10.34
N LEU A 28 -4.52 -10.51 9.39
CA LEU A 28 -4.28 -11.96 9.44
C LEU A 28 -3.06 -12.33 10.28
N ARG A 29 -2.09 -11.42 10.45
CA ARG A 29 -0.85 -11.74 11.20
C ARG A 29 -1.13 -12.21 12.64
N PRO A 30 -2.05 -11.61 13.41
CA PRO A 30 -2.42 -12.12 14.74
C PRO A 30 -3.19 -13.45 14.72
N ILE A 31 -3.81 -13.81 13.59
CA ILE A 31 -4.72 -14.96 13.47
C ILE A 31 -3.98 -16.22 12.97
N VAL A 32 -2.98 -16.06 12.10
CA VAL A 32 -2.18 -17.17 11.56
C VAL A 32 -1.49 -18.04 12.65
N PRO A 33 -1.01 -17.49 13.79
CA PRO A 33 -0.50 -18.28 14.90
C PRO A 33 -1.53 -19.25 15.48
N GLU A 34 -2.82 -18.92 15.50
CA GLU A 34 -3.88 -19.82 16.02
C GLU A 34 -3.92 -21.15 15.25
N ASN A 35 -3.69 -21.11 13.93
CA ASN A 35 -3.58 -22.33 13.13
C ASN A 35 -2.24 -23.05 13.33
N THR A 36 -1.16 -22.29 13.52
CA THR A 36 0.19 -22.85 13.73
C THR A 36 0.29 -23.56 15.08
N GLU A 37 -0.43 -23.07 16.08
CA GLU A 37 -0.50 -23.59 17.44
C GLU A 37 -1.66 -24.58 17.64
N GLY A 38 -2.39 -24.92 16.56
CA GLY A 38 -3.42 -25.96 16.55
C GLY A 38 -4.79 -25.57 17.12
N ARG A 39 -4.98 -24.31 17.51
CA ARG A 39 -6.25 -23.78 18.05
C ARG A 39 -7.31 -23.51 16.97
N MET A 40 -6.89 -23.32 15.72
CA MET A 40 -7.77 -23.05 14.58
C MET A 40 -7.50 -23.99 13.41
N GLY A 41 -8.58 -24.50 12.79
CA GLY A 41 -8.50 -25.36 11.62
C GLY A 41 -8.04 -24.62 10.35
N ARG A 42 -7.46 -25.34 9.39
CA ARG A 42 -6.99 -24.72 8.13
C ARG A 42 -8.13 -24.10 7.30
N LYS A 43 -9.28 -24.78 7.25
CA LYS A 43 -10.47 -24.28 6.54
C LYS A 43 -11.00 -22.98 7.14
N GLU A 44 -11.02 -22.91 8.47
CA GLU A 44 -11.46 -21.73 9.21
C GLU A 44 -10.51 -20.55 8.96
N LEU A 45 -9.18 -20.78 9.03
CA LEU A 45 -8.19 -19.77 8.66
C LEU A 45 -8.40 -19.26 7.22
N GLY A 46 -8.65 -20.17 6.27
CA GLY A 46 -8.91 -19.83 4.88
C GLY A 46 -10.16 -18.97 4.68
N LEU A 47 -11.25 -19.27 5.38
CA LEU A 47 -12.48 -18.46 5.36
C LEU A 47 -12.26 -17.07 5.95
N THR A 48 -11.54 -16.98 7.07
CA THR A 48 -11.16 -15.69 7.68
C THR A 48 -10.28 -14.88 6.74
N ALA A 49 -9.30 -15.51 6.10
CA ALA A 49 -8.44 -14.87 5.10
C ALA A 49 -9.25 -14.32 3.91
N PHE A 50 -10.19 -15.10 3.39
CA PHE A 50 -11.11 -14.67 2.34
C PHE A 50 -11.94 -13.46 2.78
N ALA A 51 -12.62 -13.54 3.93
CA ALA A 51 -13.48 -12.47 4.43
C ALA A 51 -12.71 -11.15 4.63
N MET A 52 -11.48 -11.21 5.14
CA MET A 52 -10.67 -10.02 5.43
C MET A 52 -9.97 -9.42 4.21
N SER A 53 -9.73 -10.21 3.16
CA SER A 53 -8.88 -9.79 2.03
C SER A 53 -9.66 -9.62 0.72
N PHE A 54 -10.75 -10.36 0.50
CA PHE A 54 -11.49 -10.34 -0.77
C PHE A 54 -12.03 -8.94 -1.11
N GLY A 55 -12.67 -8.28 -0.14
CA GLY A 55 -13.19 -6.92 -0.33
C GLY A 55 -12.09 -5.90 -0.63
N LEU A 56 -10.87 -6.09 -0.10
CA LEU A 56 -9.72 -5.24 -0.38
C LEU A 56 -9.09 -5.55 -1.75
N VAL A 57 -9.08 -6.80 -2.21
CA VAL A 57 -8.61 -7.16 -3.55
C VAL A 57 -9.50 -6.51 -4.61
N VAL A 58 -10.80 -6.77 -4.53
CA VAL A 58 -11.78 -6.30 -5.53
C VAL A 58 -12.07 -4.81 -5.38
N GLY A 59 -12.08 -4.30 -4.15
CA GLY A 59 -12.36 -2.90 -3.86
C GLY A 59 -11.17 -1.97 -4.05
N PHE A 60 -9.97 -2.41 -3.72
CA PHE A 60 -8.82 -1.52 -3.61
C PHE A 60 -7.67 -1.96 -4.52
N GLY A 61 -7.23 -3.21 -4.46
CA GLY A 61 -6.12 -3.71 -5.26
C GLY A 61 -6.34 -3.55 -6.77
N ILE A 62 -7.38 -4.20 -7.29
CA ILE A 62 -7.68 -4.25 -8.73
C ILE A 62 -8.06 -2.87 -9.29
N PRO A 63 -8.96 -2.09 -8.66
CA PRO A 63 -9.35 -0.80 -9.22
C PRO A 63 -8.18 0.17 -9.38
N PHE A 64 -7.29 0.26 -8.39
CA PHE A 64 -6.08 1.09 -8.51
C PHE A 64 -5.10 0.58 -9.57
N THR A 65 -5.01 -0.75 -9.69
CA THR A 65 -4.16 -1.37 -10.71
C THR A 65 -4.62 -0.95 -12.10
N ILE A 66 -5.93 -0.93 -12.30
CA ILE A 66 -6.58 -0.49 -13.52
C ILE A 66 -6.41 1.01 -13.74
N THR A 67 -6.66 1.85 -12.73
CA THR A 67 -6.65 3.32 -12.90
C THR A 67 -5.29 3.87 -13.27
N ALA A 68 -4.22 3.24 -12.77
CA ALA A 68 -2.84 3.68 -13.02
C ALA A 68 -2.10 2.83 -14.06
N SER A 69 -2.72 1.77 -14.58
CA SER A 69 -2.08 0.77 -15.45
C SER A 69 -0.79 0.16 -14.88
N ILE A 70 -0.69 0.09 -13.54
CA ILE A 70 0.46 -0.44 -12.79
C ILE A 70 -0.07 -1.36 -11.71
N ILE A 71 0.52 -2.54 -11.49
CA ILE A 71 0.03 -3.47 -10.47
C ILE A 71 0.25 -2.89 -9.07
N LEU A 72 -0.84 -2.59 -8.36
CA LEU A 72 -0.76 -2.29 -6.94
C LEU A 72 -0.46 -3.58 -6.17
N ILE A 73 0.56 -3.61 -5.31
CA ILE A 73 0.97 -4.82 -4.55
C ILE A 73 -0.20 -5.49 -3.80
N HIS A 74 -1.21 -4.71 -3.41
CA HIS A 74 -2.40 -5.18 -2.72
C HIS A 74 -3.25 -6.12 -3.59
N SER A 75 -3.28 -5.95 -4.92
CA SER A 75 -4.03 -6.82 -5.82
C SER A 75 -3.46 -8.23 -5.85
N ILE A 76 -2.12 -8.35 -5.89
CA ILE A 76 -1.44 -9.65 -5.91
C ILE A 76 -1.37 -10.27 -4.52
N LEU A 77 -0.85 -9.55 -3.52
CA LEU A 77 -0.48 -10.18 -2.25
C LEU A 77 -1.67 -10.57 -1.37
N LEU A 78 -2.73 -9.75 -1.35
CA LEU A 78 -3.96 -10.11 -0.63
C LEU A 78 -4.65 -11.32 -1.27
N GLY A 79 -4.62 -11.43 -2.61
CA GLY A 79 -5.13 -12.60 -3.30
C GLY A 79 -4.31 -13.85 -3.00
N THR A 80 -2.98 -13.73 -2.96
CA THR A 80 -2.10 -14.86 -2.62
C THR A 80 -2.16 -15.27 -1.16
N ASP A 81 -2.49 -14.35 -0.24
CA ASP A 81 -2.78 -14.70 1.15
C ASP A 81 -3.99 -15.65 1.23
N ILE A 82 -5.07 -15.32 0.52
CA ILE A 82 -6.27 -16.19 0.43
C ILE A 82 -5.89 -17.55 -0.16
N ILE A 83 -5.20 -17.57 -1.31
CA ILE A 83 -4.80 -18.81 -2.01
C ILE A 83 -3.93 -19.67 -1.10
N GLY A 84 -2.89 -19.09 -0.50
CA GLY A 84 -1.96 -19.81 0.36
C GLY A 84 -2.63 -20.39 1.60
N LEU A 85 -3.49 -19.60 2.27
CA LEU A 85 -4.14 -19.97 3.52
C LEU A 85 -5.30 -20.96 3.34
N ILE A 86 -6.03 -20.92 2.22
CA ILE A 86 -7.05 -21.94 1.89
C ILE A 86 -6.40 -23.28 1.54
N THR A 87 -5.24 -23.24 0.90
CA THR A 87 -4.58 -24.46 0.43
C THR A 87 -4.07 -25.30 1.62
N PRO A 88 -4.23 -26.65 1.60
CA PRO A 88 -3.70 -27.51 2.64
C PRO A 88 -2.18 -27.35 2.81
N ARG A 89 -1.70 -27.40 4.06
CA ARG A 89 -0.26 -27.38 4.35
C ARG A 89 0.28 -28.81 4.38
N ASN A 90 0.58 -29.37 3.21
CA ASN A 90 1.18 -30.69 3.06
C ASN A 90 2.07 -30.75 1.80
N LYS A 91 2.75 -31.88 1.58
CA LYS A 91 3.69 -32.10 0.46
C LYS A 91 3.11 -31.83 -0.93
N TRP A 92 1.79 -31.86 -1.10
CA TRP A 92 1.10 -31.58 -2.36
C TRP A 92 0.44 -30.21 -2.38
N GLY A 93 -0.03 -29.72 -1.23
CA GLY A 93 -0.71 -28.45 -1.10
C GLY A 93 0.23 -27.25 -1.26
N THR A 94 1.47 -27.31 -0.76
CA THR A 94 2.41 -26.19 -0.97
C THR A 94 2.76 -25.97 -2.45
N PRO A 95 3.05 -27.03 -3.25
CA PRO A 95 3.16 -26.89 -4.71
C PRO A 95 1.89 -26.35 -5.39
N VAL A 96 0.70 -26.80 -4.95
CA VAL A 96 -0.57 -26.27 -5.49
C VAL A 96 -0.72 -24.77 -5.19
N ALA A 97 -0.37 -24.33 -3.97
CA ALA A 97 -0.38 -22.91 -3.63
C ALA A 97 0.57 -22.10 -4.53
N ALA A 98 1.77 -22.61 -4.82
CA ALA A 98 2.71 -21.97 -5.74
C ALA A 98 2.12 -21.85 -7.16
N ILE A 99 1.57 -22.94 -7.71
CA ILE A 99 1.02 -22.95 -9.07
C ILE A 99 -0.17 -22.00 -9.19
N VAL A 100 -1.12 -22.08 -8.25
CA VAL A 100 -2.32 -21.24 -8.27
C VAL A 100 -1.96 -19.78 -7.99
N GLY A 101 -1.03 -19.52 -7.07
CA GLY A 101 -0.52 -18.17 -6.79
C GLY A 101 0.20 -17.56 -8.00
N GLY A 102 1.03 -18.34 -8.70
CA GLY A 102 1.69 -17.90 -9.92
C GLY A 102 0.71 -17.66 -11.07
N ALA A 103 -0.28 -18.54 -11.25
CA ALA A 103 -1.35 -18.37 -12.23
C ALA A 103 -2.20 -17.12 -11.92
N TYR A 104 -2.47 -16.84 -10.65
CA TYR A 104 -3.16 -15.62 -10.23
C TYR A 104 -2.34 -14.36 -10.58
N GLY A 105 -1.03 -14.37 -10.31
CA GLY A 105 -0.12 -13.30 -10.73
C GLY A 105 -0.15 -13.07 -12.24
N ALA A 106 -0.01 -14.14 -13.03
CA ALA A 106 -0.13 -14.05 -14.49
C ALA A 106 -1.50 -13.49 -14.93
N GLY A 107 -2.58 -13.98 -14.32
CA GLY A 107 -3.93 -13.53 -14.61
C GLY A 107 -4.15 -12.04 -14.31
N LEU A 108 -3.50 -11.49 -13.28
CA LEU A 108 -3.54 -10.05 -13.00
C LEU A 108 -2.85 -9.23 -14.10
N LEU A 109 -1.66 -9.65 -14.54
CA LEU A 109 -0.92 -8.92 -15.58
C LEU A 109 -1.64 -9.02 -16.94
N VAL A 110 -2.05 -10.22 -17.35
CA VAL A 110 -2.84 -10.43 -18.58
C VAL A 110 -4.19 -9.70 -18.50
N GLY A 111 -4.82 -9.73 -17.33
CA GLY A 111 -6.08 -9.03 -17.09
C GLY A 111 -5.93 -7.52 -17.21
N LEU A 112 -4.83 -6.96 -16.72
CA LEU A 112 -4.50 -5.54 -16.87
C LEU A 112 -4.27 -5.16 -18.33
N GLU A 113 -3.42 -5.89 -19.05
CA GLU A 113 -3.16 -5.66 -20.49
C GLU A 113 -4.44 -5.80 -21.32
N GLY A 114 -5.24 -6.83 -21.03
CA GLY A 114 -6.53 -7.07 -21.68
C GLY A 114 -7.54 -5.96 -21.38
N PHE A 115 -7.55 -5.43 -20.16
CA PHE A 115 -8.38 -4.29 -19.78
C PHE A 115 -7.99 -3.04 -20.57
N VAL A 116 -6.70 -2.68 -20.58
CA VAL A 116 -6.19 -1.52 -21.33
C VAL A 116 -6.56 -1.65 -22.82
N THR A 117 -6.28 -2.81 -23.43
CA THR A 117 -6.60 -3.07 -24.84
C THR A 117 -8.10 -3.00 -25.15
N LEU A 118 -8.95 -3.49 -24.24
CA LEU A 118 -10.40 -3.41 -24.41
C LEU A 118 -10.87 -1.96 -24.43
N PHE A 119 -10.29 -1.12 -23.56
CA PHE A 119 -10.72 0.25 -23.36
C PHE A 119 -10.25 1.18 -24.48
N GLU A 120 -9.09 0.90 -25.06
CA GLU A 120 -8.63 1.57 -26.29
C GLU A 120 -9.57 1.31 -27.49
N LYS A 121 -10.30 0.19 -27.49
CA LYS A 121 -11.27 -0.17 -28.54
C LYS A 121 -12.68 0.36 -28.28
N LEU A 122 -12.95 0.91 -27.10
CA LEU A 122 -14.26 1.47 -26.77
C LEU A 122 -14.49 2.81 -27.49
N PRO A 123 -15.74 3.13 -27.88
CA PRO A 123 -16.06 4.41 -28.52
C PRO A 123 -15.64 5.63 -27.70
N LEU A 124 -15.77 5.54 -26.38
CA LEU A 124 -15.25 6.52 -25.43
C LEU A 124 -14.10 5.87 -24.65
N ASN A 125 -12.87 6.23 -25.00
CA ASN A 125 -11.71 5.90 -24.18
C ASN A 125 -11.67 6.85 -22.98
N PHE A 126 -11.72 6.30 -21.77
CA PHE A 126 -11.70 7.06 -20.53
C PHE A 126 -10.49 6.76 -19.65
N LEU A 127 -9.47 6.08 -20.16
CA LEU A 127 -8.25 5.78 -19.40
C LEU A 127 -7.56 7.06 -18.89
N ASP A 128 -7.50 8.11 -19.71
CA ASP A 128 -6.92 9.39 -19.30
C ASP A 128 -7.70 10.04 -18.16
N ALA A 129 -9.04 9.97 -18.21
CA ALA A 129 -9.90 10.46 -17.14
C ALA A 129 -9.75 9.62 -15.86
N MET A 130 -9.49 8.31 -15.95
CA MET A 130 -9.22 7.44 -14.81
C MET A 130 -7.94 7.85 -14.05
N GLY A 131 -6.96 8.45 -14.72
CA GLY A 131 -5.78 9.02 -14.06
C GLY A 131 -6.11 10.08 -12.99
N GLN A 132 -7.24 10.79 -13.15
CA GLN A 132 -7.68 11.82 -12.19
C GLN A 132 -8.12 11.24 -10.84
N VAL A 133 -8.37 9.93 -10.76
CA VAL A 133 -8.69 9.25 -9.49
C VAL A 133 -7.54 9.39 -8.48
N GLY A 134 -6.31 9.40 -9.00
CA GLY A 134 -5.09 9.43 -8.21
C GLY A 134 -4.62 10.82 -7.78
N SER A 135 -4.99 11.87 -8.50
CA SER A 135 -4.39 13.20 -8.29
C SER A 135 -4.61 13.75 -6.87
N PRO A 136 -5.82 13.65 -6.27
CA PRO A 136 -6.01 14.10 -4.89
C PRO A 136 -5.23 13.27 -3.86
N VAL A 137 -4.93 12.01 -4.17
CA VAL A 137 -4.22 11.10 -3.27
C VAL A 137 -2.81 11.59 -2.98
N VAL A 138 -2.10 12.06 -4.01
CA VAL A 138 -0.73 12.58 -3.88
C VAL A 138 -0.67 13.77 -2.92
N VAL A 139 -1.57 14.74 -3.10
CA VAL A 139 -1.56 15.99 -2.32
C VAL A 139 -2.09 15.78 -0.91
N THR A 140 -3.19 15.05 -0.74
CA THR A 140 -3.80 14.86 0.59
C THR A 140 -2.94 14.00 1.51
N PHE A 141 -2.06 13.16 0.96
CA PHE A 141 -1.22 12.27 1.75
C PHE A 141 -0.27 12.97 2.70
N MET A 142 0.29 14.12 2.32
CA MET A 142 1.20 14.85 3.21
C MET A 142 0.55 15.25 4.55
N ALA A 143 -0.79 15.21 4.64
CA ALA A 143 -1.53 15.44 5.88
C ALA A 143 -1.57 14.23 6.83
N PHE A 144 -1.17 13.03 6.38
CA PHE A 144 -1.29 11.82 7.21
C PHE A 144 -0.51 11.88 8.52
N PRO A 145 0.73 12.42 8.59
CA PRO A 145 1.43 12.46 9.85
C PRO A 145 0.72 13.39 10.85
N ALA A 146 0.16 14.49 10.36
CA ALA A 146 -0.62 15.41 11.18
C ALA A 146 -1.91 14.76 11.72
N LEU A 147 -2.61 13.99 10.89
CA LEU A 147 -3.80 13.23 11.31
C LEU A 147 -3.44 12.13 12.31
N ALA A 148 -2.34 11.39 12.09
CA ALA A 148 -1.86 10.39 13.02
C ALA A 148 -1.45 11.02 14.36
N VAL A 149 -0.82 12.20 14.36
CA VAL A 149 -0.55 12.98 15.57
C VAL A 149 -1.83 13.42 16.27
N ALA A 150 -2.86 13.83 15.50
CA ALA A 150 -4.16 14.20 16.04
C ALA A 150 -4.85 13.02 16.76
N LEU A 151 -4.82 11.85 16.12
CA LEU A 151 -5.40 10.60 16.63
C LEU A 151 -4.69 10.11 17.89
N GLN A 152 -3.36 10.20 17.93
CA GLN A 152 -2.58 9.64 19.04
C GLN A 152 -2.37 10.60 20.21
N PHE A 153 -2.03 11.88 19.96
CA PHE A 153 -1.53 12.77 21.02
C PHE A 153 -2.47 13.90 21.38
N SER A 154 -3.25 14.43 20.43
CA SER A 154 -4.36 15.39 20.58
C SER A 154 -4.57 16.19 19.30
N VAL A 155 -5.80 16.66 19.10
CA VAL A 155 -6.17 17.56 17.98
C VAL A 155 -5.27 18.80 17.92
N LYS A 156 -4.94 19.43 19.07
CA LYS A 156 -4.08 20.62 19.10
C LYS A 156 -2.69 20.37 18.49
N LYS A 157 -2.05 19.26 18.86
CA LYS A 157 -0.74 18.86 18.29
C LYS A 157 -0.87 18.53 16.80
N GLY A 158 -1.94 17.85 16.41
CA GLY A 158 -2.21 17.53 15.00
C GLY A 158 -2.40 18.77 14.14
N VAL A 159 -3.18 19.76 14.61
CA VAL A 159 -3.37 21.05 13.94
C VAL A 159 -2.05 21.80 13.79
N LEU A 160 -1.21 21.83 14.84
CA LEU A 160 0.12 22.44 14.76
C LEU A 160 0.97 21.75 13.68
N THR A 161 1.04 20.42 13.71
CA THR A 161 1.79 19.64 12.70
C THR A 161 1.26 19.90 11.29
N PHE A 162 -0.06 20.00 11.11
CA PHE A 162 -0.68 20.30 9.82
C PHE A 162 -0.29 21.70 9.31
N ILE A 163 -0.44 22.73 10.15
CA ILE A 163 -0.12 24.12 9.80
C ILE A 163 1.36 24.24 9.46
N THR A 164 2.26 23.67 10.28
CA THR A 164 3.70 23.72 9.99
C THR A 164 4.04 23.02 8.69
N SER A 165 3.47 21.83 8.43
CA SER A 165 3.69 21.10 7.18
C SER A 165 3.16 21.87 5.96
N ALA A 166 2.00 22.52 6.09
CA ALA A 166 1.41 23.36 5.04
C ALA A 166 2.26 24.60 4.75
N ILE A 167 2.83 25.25 5.78
CA ILE A 167 3.74 26.38 5.61
C ILE A 167 5.01 25.93 4.89
N ILE A 168 5.62 24.81 5.30
CA ILE A 168 6.82 24.28 4.63
C ILE A 168 6.53 23.94 3.16
N ARG A 169 5.36 23.36 2.87
CA ARG A 169 4.93 23.18 1.48
C ARG A 169 4.89 24.49 0.72
N GLN A 170 4.21 25.49 1.25
CA GLN A 170 4.04 26.77 0.56
C GLN A 170 5.37 27.51 0.38
N LEU A 171 6.29 27.37 1.33
CA LEU A 171 7.66 27.87 1.19
C LEU A 171 8.42 27.14 0.08
N ALA A 172 8.26 25.82 -0.05
CA ALA A 172 8.86 25.06 -1.15
C ALA A 172 8.30 25.47 -2.52
N VAL A 173 6.98 25.68 -2.63
CA VAL A 173 6.35 26.25 -3.85
C VAL A 173 6.97 27.59 -4.18
N TRP A 174 7.03 28.50 -3.20
CA TRP A 174 7.58 29.83 -3.39
C TRP A 174 9.06 29.81 -3.78
N LEU A 175 9.87 28.90 -3.20
CA LEU A 175 11.28 28.72 -3.59
C LEU A 175 11.44 28.19 -5.02
N ASN A 176 10.54 27.30 -5.45
CA ASN A 176 10.52 26.79 -6.82
C ASN A 176 10.15 27.88 -7.83
N GLU A 177 9.11 28.67 -7.53
CA GLU A 177 8.60 29.74 -8.41
C GLU A 177 9.52 30.97 -8.44
N SER A 178 10.21 31.27 -7.33
CA SER A 178 11.13 32.41 -7.24
C SER A 178 12.45 32.21 -7.98
N GLY A 179 12.72 31.01 -8.52
CA GLY A 179 13.97 30.70 -9.23
C GLY A 179 15.23 30.78 -8.37
N ALA A 180 15.09 30.88 -7.04
CA ALA A 180 16.21 31.07 -6.11
C ALA A 180 17.16 29.86 -6.01
N MET A 181 16.76 28.71 -6.57
CA MET A 181 17.55 27.46 -6.60
C MET A 181 18.01 27.08 -8.01
N THR A 182 18.46 28.05 -8.79
CA THR A 182 19.31 27.81 -9.97
C THR A 182 20.78 27.78 -9.54
N PHE A 183 21.39 26.59 -9.55
CA PHE A 183 22.85 26.46 -9.44
C PHE A 183 23.41 26.28 -10.86
N GLY A 184 23.82 27.38 -11.50
CA GLY A 184 24.24 27.36 -12.90
C GLY A 184 23.09 26.98 -13.85
N ASP A 185 23.34 26.05 -14.79
CA ASP A 185 22.35 25.56 -15.76
C ASP A 185 21.38 24.49 -15.21
N THR A 186 21.46 24.14 -13.92
CA THR A 186 20.59 23.11 -13.31
C THR A 186 19.57 23.75 -12.37
N THR A 187 18.29 23.70 -12.77
CA THR A 187 17.16 24.05 -11.90
C THR A 187 16.90 22.93 -10.90
N VAL A 188 17.18 23.17 -9.61
CA VAL A 188 16.85 22.20 -8.55
C VAL A 188 15.43 22.47 -8.09
N THR A 189 14.47 21.67 -8.56
CA THR A 189 13.08 21.74 -8.09
C THR A 189 12.91 20.97 -6.78
N LEU A 190 12.44 21.64 -5.73
CA LEU A 190 12.07 21.01 -4.47
C LEU A 190 10.77 20.23 -4.63
N ASN A 191 10.76 18.99 -4.14
CA ASN A 191 9.52 18.25 -3.95
C ASN A 191 8.76 18.82 -2.74
N GLN A 192 7.82 19.73 -3.02
CA GLN A 192 7.02 20.42 -2.01
C GLN A 192 6.15 19.45 -1.17
N GLU A 193 5.58 18.41 -1.78
CA GLU A 193 4.79 17.39 -1.06
C GLU A 193 5.68 16.54 -0.14
N GLY A 194 6.85 16.14 -0.62
CA GLY A 194 7.85 15.37 0.11
C GLY A 194 8.38 16.14 1.33
N MET A 195 8.67 17.43 1.17
CA MET A 195 9.11 18.29 2.27
C MET A 195 8.05 18.46 3.36
N ALA A 196 6.80 18.67 2.96
CA ALA A 196 5.66 18.72 3.89
C ALA A 196 5.50 17.39 4.64
N LEU A 197 5.62 16.28 3.92
CA LEU A 197 5.48 14.95 4.48
C LEU A 197 6.59 14.62 5.49
N ILE A 198 7.85 14.90 5.15
CA ILE A 198 8.99 14.71 6.06
C ILE A 198 8.82 15.56 7.32
N THR A 199 8.37 16.82 7.17
CA THR A 199 8.08 17.71 8.29
C THR A 199 7.05 17.07 9.23
N GLY A 200 5.93 16.60 8.68
CA GLY A 200 4.90 15.92 9.46
C GLY A 200 5.44 14.68 10.19
N MET A 201 6.28 13.87 9.52
CA MET A 201 6.90 12.68 10.11
C MET A 201 7.85 13.02 11.26
N ILE A 202 8.62 14.11 11.15
CA ILE A 202 9.49 14.58 12.24
C ILE A 202 8.66 14.90 13.49
N PHE A 203 7.54 15.60 13.34
CA PHE A 203 6.64 15.89 14.46
C PHE A 203 6.07 14.62 15.07
N LEU A 204 5.59 13.69 14.23
CA LEU A 204 5.04 12.41 14.68
C LEU A 204 6.06 11.62 15.50
N ILE A 205 7.26 11.43 14.96
CA ILE A 205 8.33 10.68 15.63
C ILE A 205 8.75 11.39 16.93
N THR A 206 8.88 12.72 16.90
CA THR A 206 9.27 13.51 18.08
C THR A 206 8.24 13.37 19.20
N TYR A 207 6.94 13.44 18.89
CA TYR A 207 5.90 13.26 19.89
C TYR A 207 5.82 11.81 20.38
N ALA A 208 6.02 10.84 19.49
CA ALA A 208 6.00 9.42 19.81
C ALA A 208 7.15 9.01 20.75
N VAL A 209 8.36 9.50 20.48
CA VAL A 209 9.55 9.25 21.30
C VAL A 209 9.44 9.93 22.67
N ARG A 210 8.74 11.06 22.77
CA ARG A 210 8.53 11.81 24.03
C ARG A 210 7.35 11.30 24.85
N GLN A 211 6.52 10.39 24.33
CA GLN A 211 5.42 9.81 25.09
C GLN A 211 5.97 8.91 26.19
N LYS A 212 5.68 9.25 27.45
CA LYS A 212 6.11 8.46 28.59
C LYS A 212 5.35 7.12 28.64
N PRO A 213 5.98 6.03 29.09
CA PRO A 213 5.27 4.79 29.40
C PRO A 213 4.18 5.05 30.44
N GLU A 214 2.99 4.47 30.26
CA GLU A 214 1.97 4.46 31.31
C GLU A 214 2.32 3.38 32.34
N GLY A 215 2.60 3.80 33.58
CA GLY A 215 2.85 2.92 34.74
C GLY A 215 4.33 2.68 35.08
N ASP A 216 4.59 2.40 36.36
CA ASP A 216 5.92 2.08 36.94
C ASP A 216 6.36 0.62 36.64
N GLY A 217 5.84 0.06 35.55
CA GLY A 217 6.07 -1.33 35.15
C GLY A 217 7.33 -1.44 34.31
N SER A 218 8.32 -2.17 34.81
CA SER A 218 9.45 -2.70 34.05
C SER A 218 9.00 -3.13 32.65
N GLY A 219 9.55 -2.51 31.61
CA GLY A 219 9.20 -2.81 30.23
C GLY A 219 9.21 -4.32 29.99
N ILE A 220 8.12 -4.86 29.44
CA ILE A 220 8.08 -6.25 28.99
C ILE A 220 9.24 -6.37 28.00
N ASP A 221 10.24 -7.17 28.31
CA ASP A 221 11.32 -7.48 27.38
C ASP A 221 10.74 -8.38 26.28
N LEU A 222 10.06 -7.76 25.30
CA LEU A 222 9.39 -8.45 24.22
C LEU A 222 10.42 -9.25 23.40
N ALA A 223 11.68 -8.80 23.36
CA ALA A 223 12.74 -9.55 22.71
C ALA A 223 13.06 -10.87 23.41
N SER A 224 13.02 -10.95 24.74
CA SER A 224 13.21 -12.24 25.45
C SER A 224 11.96 -13.10 25.44
N VAL A 225 10.78 -12.50 25.64
CA VAL A 225 9.48 -13.21 25.65
C VAL A 225 9.12 -13.79 24.28
N PHE A 226 9.50 -13.14 23.19
CA PHE A 226 9.18 -13.56 21.82
C PHE A 226 10.40 -13.97 20.99
N SER A 227 11.52 -14.28 21.64
CA SER A 227 12.78 -14.71 21.01
C SER A 227 12.56 -15.87 20.02
N GLU A 228 11.79 -16.90 20.43
CA GLU A 228 11.48 -18.05 19.57
C GLU A 228 10.71 -17.66 18.30
N ARG A 229 9.78 -16.71 18.40
CA ARG A 229 9.01 -16.20 17.24
C ARG A 229 9.92 -15.45 16.27
N VAL A 230 10.85 -14.66 16.78
CA VAL A 230 11.85 -13.94 15.97
C VAL A 230 12.84 -14.90 15.33
N ASP A 231 13.30 -15.92 16.06
CA ASP A 231 14.23 -16.93 15.54
C ASP A 231 13.58 -17.77 14.44
N ARG A 232 12.28 -18.04 14.54
CA ARG A 232 11.50 -18.66 13.46
C ARG A 232 11.56 -17.84 12.17
N ILE A 233 11.43 -16.52 12.26
CA ILE A 233 11.53 -15.61 11.10
C ILE A 233 12.96 -15.65 10.54
N LYS A 234 13.99 -15.50 11.40
CA LYS A 234 15.39 -15.52 10.99
C LYS A 234 15.79 -16.83 10.31
N LYS A 235 15.30 -17.97 10.80
CA LYS A 235 15.56 -19.29 10.20
C LYS A 235 15.08 -19.38 8.74
N HIS A 236 14.03 -18.63 8.38
CA HIS A 236 13.42 -18.65 7.05
C HIS A 236 13.79 -17.41 6.22
N VAL A 237 14.82 -16.65 6.63
CA VAL A 237 15.21 -15.38 5.99
C VAL A 237 15.41 -15.48 4.49
N VAL A 238 15.94 -16.61 3.99
CA VAL A 238 16.18 -16.84 2.57
C VAL A 238 14.91 -16.68 1.73
N TYR A 239 13.76 -17.16 2.25
CA TYR A 239 12.49 -17.02 1.54
C TYR A 239 12.05 -15.55 1.45
N PHE A 240 12.26 -14.77 2.52
CA PHE A 240 11.96 -13.34 2.52
C PHE A 240 12.92 -12.55 1.62
N MET A 241 14.19 -12.94 1.55
CA MET A 241 15.18 -12.34 0.64
C MET A 241 14.79 -12.54 -0.82
N ILE A 242 14.38 -13.75 -1.21
CA ILE A 242 13.90 -14.04 -2.57
C ILE A 242 12.70 -13.15 -2.90
N MET A 243 11.72 -13.09 -2.00
CA MET A 243 10.54 -12.24 -2.18
C MET A 243 10.91 -10.75 -2.32
N GLY A 244 11.79 -10.25 -1.45
CA GLY A 244 12.27 -8.87 -1.47
C GLY A 244 12.99 -8.50 -2.76
N GLY A 245 13.84 -9.41 -3.27
CA GLY A 245 14.52 -9.21 -4.55
C GLY A 245 13.57 -9.22 -5.73
N LEU A 246 12.57 -10.11 -5.75
CA LEU A 246 11.56 -10.15 -6.80
C LEU A 246 10.70 -8.87 -6.83
N ILE A 247 10.23 -8.41 -5.68
CA ILE A 247 9.45 -7.17 -5.58
C ILE A 247 10.29 -5.95 -5.97
N ALA A 248 11.54 -5.86 -5.49
CA ALA A 248 12.42 -4.75 -5.85
C ALA A 248 12.69 -4.71 -7.37
N ALA A 249 12.88 -5.86 -8.01
CA ALA A 249 12.99 -5.97 -9.47
C ALA A 249 11.71 -5.53 -10.19
N ALA A 250 10.54 -6.00 -9.74
CA ALA A 250 9.27 -5.62 -10.35
C ALA A 250 8.95 -4.12 -10.17
N THR A 251 9.34 -3.55 -9.03
CA THR A 251 9.20 -2.11 -8.76
C THR A 251 10.16 -1.30 -9.62
N ASN A 252 11.37 -1.80 -9.87
CA ASN A 252 12.34 -1.15 -10.75
C ASN A 252 11.87 -1.05 -12.20
N LEU A 253 11.18 -2.09 -12.67
CA LEU A 253 10.56 -2.10 -13.99
C LEU A 253 9.23 -1.32 -14.03
N LEU A 254 8.83 -0.67 -12.92
CA LEU A 254 7.58 0.09 -12.78
C LEU A 254 6.30 -0.74 -13.03
N ILE A 255 6.41 -2.07 -12.99
CA ILE A 255 5.27 -2.98 -13.15
C ILE A 255 4.43 -2.98 -11.87
N MET A 256 5.06 -2.69 -10.73
CA MET A 256 4.45 -2.85 -9.41
C MET A 256 4.75 -1.68 -8.49
N ALA A 257 3.74 -1.23 -7.76
CA ALA A 257 3.86 -0.19 -6.74
C ALA A 257 3.44 -0.70 -5.37
N GLY A 258 4.11 -0.22 -4.32
CA GLY A 258 3.85 -0.65 -2.95
C GLY A 258 2.56 -0.09 -2.35
N ASP A 259 2.03 0.98 -2.94
CA ASP A 259 0.91 1.72 -2.38
C ASP A 259 0.29 2.66 -3.41
N PRO A 260 -0.94 3.16 -3.18
CA PRO A 260 -1.62 4.07 -4.10
C PRO A 260 -0.86 5.34 -4.50
N ILE A 261 0.08 5.79 -3.70
CA ILE A 261 0.68 7.12 -3.81
C ILE A 261 1.91 7.04 -4.67
N SER A 262 2.81 6.11 -4.32
CA SER A 262 3.91 5.76 -5.21
C SER A 262 3.36 5.32 -6.55
N LEU A 263 2.27 4.54 -6.60
CA LEU A 263 1.58 4.15 -7.83
C LEU A 263 1.17 5.36 -8.69
N ASN A 264 0.45 6.34 -8.12
CA ASN A 264 0.02 7.51 -8.88
C ASN A 264 1.20 8.42 -9.28
N LEU A 265 2.21 8.57 -8.42
CA LEU A 265 3.42 9.31 -8.75
C LEU A 265 4.25 8.63 -9.84
N ILE A 266 4.28 7.30 -9.88
CA ILE A 266 4.91 6.53 -10.96
C ILE A 266 4.12 6.72 -12.26
N ALA A 267 2.79 6.67 -12.21
CA ALA A 267 1.94 6.92 -13.37
C ALA A 267 2.15 8.33 -13.96
N ASP A 268 2.38 9.33 -13.09
CA ASP A 268 2.73 10.70 -13.48
C ASP A 268 4.20 10.87 -13.94
N GLY A 269 5.01 9.80 -13.94
CA GLY A 269 6.42 9.83 -14.30
C GLY A 269 7.36 10.42 -13.23
N LYS A 270 6.85 10.72 -12.03
CA LYS A 270 7.59 11.34 -10.92
C LYS A 270 8.23 10.31 -10.00
N ILE A 271 9.20 9.56 -10.52
CA ILE A 271 9.82 8.41 -9.83
C ILE A 271 10.51 8.82 -8.52
N THR A 272 11.24 9.94 -8.51
CA THR A 272 11.91 10.44 -7.30
C THR A 272 10.92 10.77 -6.19
N ASP A 273 9.79 11.38 -6.56
CA ASP A 273 8.74 11.74 -5.61
C ASP A 273 8.04 10.48 -5.07
N ALA A 274 7.81 9.50 -5.95
CA ALA A 274 7.31 8.19 -5.56
C ALA A 274 8.23 7.51 -4.54
N ALA A 275 9.55 7.59 -4.73
CA ALA A 275 10.53 7.03 -3.80
C ALA A 275 10.53 7.73 -2.44
N ILE A 276 10.42 9.07 -2.42
CA ILE A 276 10.30 9.85 -1.18
C ILE A 276 9.02 9.48 -0.43
N ALA A 277 7.88 9.39 -1.14
CA ALA A 277 6.61 8.99 -0.56
C ALA A 277 6.65 7.55 -0.01
N ALA A 278 7.23 6.62 -0.77
CA ALA A 278 7.44 5.24 -0.34
C ALA A 278 8.35 5.14 0.89
N GLY A 279 9.42 5.95 0.96
CA GLY A 279 10.33 5.98 2.10
C GLY A 279 9.70 6.54 3.37
N ALA A 280 8.98 7.65 3.27
CA ALA A 280 8.24 8.22 4.40
C ALA A 280 7.17 7.24 4.91
N ARG A 281 6.49 6.54 4.01
CA ARG A 281 5.57 5.45 4.37
C ARG A 281 6.30 4.32 5.09
N ALA A 282 7.42 3.84 4.54
CA ALA A 282 8.19 2.75 5.14
C ALA A 282 8.54 3.04 6.60
N LEU A 283 9.01 4.25 6.89
CA LEU A 283 9.29 4.69 8.27
C LEU A 283 8.06 4.62 9.18
N GLY A 284 6.88 4.97 8.67
CA GLY A 284 5.63 4.90 9.44
C GLY A 284 5.12 3.47 9.70
N PHE A 285 5.44 2.52 8.83
CA PHE A 285 5.01 1.12 8.96
C PHE A 285 5.96 0.25 9.78
N ILE A 286 7.24 0.63 9.95
CA ILE A 286 8.22 -0.14 10.74
C ILE A 286 7.65 -0.55 12.12
N PRO A 287 7.06 0.35 12.94
CA PRO A 287 6.57 -0.04 14.25
C PRO A 287 5.43 -1.07 14.20
N LEU A 288 4.50 -0.90 13.26
CA LEU A 288 3.37 -1.83 13.08
C LEU A 288 3.86 -3.20 12.60
N VAL A 289 4.71 -3.22 11.57
CA VAL A 289 5.20 -4.45 10.96
C VAL A 289 6.10 -5.22 11.93
N ALA A 290 7.03 -4.52 12.59
CA ALA A 290 7.94 -5.15 13.54
C ALA A 290 7.20 -5.69 14.76
N SER A 291 6.34 -4.89 15.40
CA SER A 291 5.64 -5.33 16.61
C SER A 291 4.74 -6.54 16.37
N THR A 292 3.99 -6.54 15.27
CA THR A 292 3.15 -7.70 14.89
C THR A 292 4.01 -8.91 14.52
N ALA A 293 5.09 -8.73 13.75
CA ALA A 293 5.97 -9.83 13.38
C ALA A 293 6.65 -10.48 14.59
N ILE A 294 7.14 -9.66 15.53
CA ILE A 294 7.74 -10.15 16.79
C ILE A 294 6.68 -10.90 17.60
N ALA A 295 5.51 -10.30 17.78
CA ALA A 295 4.45 -10.89 18.59
C ALA A 295 3.87 -12.17 17.99
N THR A 296 3.89 -12.37 16.67
CA THR A 296 3.20 -13.48 15.99
C THR A 296 4.16 -14.50 15.36
N GLY A 297 5.41 -14.10 15.12
CA GLY A 297 6.38 -14.85 14.33
C GLY A 297 6.00 -14.94 12.85
N VAL A 298 5.02 -14.15 12.39
CA VAL A 298 4.54 -14.10 11.01
C VAL A 298 4.97 -12.78 10.42
N TYR A 299 5.82 -12.84 9.40
CA TYR A 299 6.44 -11.65 8.82
C TYR A 299 5.57 -11.02 7.72
N SER A 300 6.00 -9.88 7.20
CA SER A 300 5.40 -9.25 6.01
C SER A 300 6.17 -9.71 4.76
N PRO A 301 5.50 -10.16 3.69
CA PRO A 301 6.17 -10.54 2.44
C PRO A 301 6.89 -9.37 1.76
N VAL A 302 6.52 -8.13 2.09
CA VAL A 302 7.17 -6.90 1.59
C VAL A 302 8.15 -6.29 2.59
N GLY A 303 8.46 -6.97 3.69
CA GLY A 303 9.30 -6.47 4.76
C GLY A 303 8.76 -5.17 5.38
N PHE A 304 9.65 -4.24 5.73
CA PHE A 304 9.31 -2.88 6.15
C PHE A 304 9.06 -1.92 4.98
N THR A 305 8.77 -2.46 3.79
CA THR A 305 8.46 -1.72 2.56
C THR A 305 9.63 -0.87 2.00
N ILE A 306 10.84 -0.94 2.58
CA ILE A 306 12.02 -0.22 2.10
C ILE A 306 12.44 -0.73 0.71
N ILE A 307 12.14 -1.99 0.40
CA ILE A 307 12.38 -2.61 -0.92
C ILE A 307 11.76 -1.84 -2.09
N PHE A 308 10.64 -1.12 -1.88
CA PHE A 308 10.04 -0.28 -2.93
C PHE A 308 10.89 0.96 -3.20
N VAL A 309 11.47 1.57 -2.15
CA VAL A 309 12.41 2.68 -2.29
C VAL A 309 13.66 2.25 -3.07
N VAL A 310 14.18 1.06 -2.74
CA VAL A 310 15.30 0.46 -3.48
C VAL A 310 14.93 0.24 -4.94
N GLY A 311 13.77 -0.36 -5.20
CA GLY A 311 13.30 -0.60 -6.56
C GLY A 311 13.21 0.68 -7.39
N LEU A 312 12.70 1.77 -6.81
CA LEU A 312 12.49 3.05 -7.52
C LEU A 312 13.79 3.85 -7.74
N LEU A 313 14.77 3.76 -6.84
CA LEU A 313 15.99 4.58 -6.91
C LEU A 313 17.17 3.90 -7.62
N VAL A 314 17.19 2.56 -7.65
CA VAL A 314 18.29 1.82 -8.30
C VAL A 314 18.10 1.88 -9.82
N PRO A 315 19.16 2.10 -10.63
CA PRO A 315 19.00 2.24 -12.07
C PRO A 315 18.88 0.91 -12.85
N ASN A 316 19.20 -0.23 -12.23
CA ASN A 316 19.27 -1.54 -12.90
C ASN A 316 18.49 -2.62 -12.16
N VAL A 317 17.64 -3.36 -12.89
CA VAL A 317 16.75 -4.40 -12.34
C VAL A 317 17.47 -5.50 -11.55
N TRP A 318 18.63 -5.95 -12.02
CA TRP A 318 19.39 -7.02 -11.36
C TRP A 318 20.03 -6.51 -10.07
N VAL A 319 20.55 -5.28 -10.13
CA VAL A 319 21.10 -4.61 -8.95
C VAL A 319 19.98 -4.33 -7.94
N ALA A 320 18.80 -3.92 -8.40
CA ALA A 320 17.62 -3.71 -7.56
C ALA A 320 17.19 -5.01 -6.88
N ALA A 321 17.22 -6.15 -7.59
CA ALA A 321 16.91 -7.46 -7.02
C ALA A 321 17.91 -7.84 -5.91
N ILE A 322 19.21 -7.66 -6.15
CA ILE A 322 20.26 -7.99 -5.17
C ILE A 322 20.15 -7.08 -3.95
N ILE A 323 20.07 -5.76 -4.16
CA ILE A 323 19.95 -4.80 -3.06
C ILE A 323 18.65 -5.03 -2.29
N GLY A 324 17.53 -5.30 -2.98
CA GLY A 324 16.25 -5.63 -2.33
C GLY A 324 16.34 -6.87 -1.43
N ALA A 325 17.02 -7.92 -1.90
CA ALA A 325 17.28 -9.11 -1.09
C ALA A 325 18.16 -8.80 0.14
N ILE A 326 19.21 -7.99 -0.03
CA ILE A 326 20.07 -7.54 1.07
C ILE A 326 19.29 -6.68 2.07
N THR A 327 18.42 -5.78 1.58
CA THR A 327 17.58 -4.94 2.43
C THR A 327 16.70 -5.81 3.33
N VAL A 328 15.97 -6.78 2.78
CA VAL A 328 15.13 -7.68 3.60
C VAL A 328 15.97 -8.51 4.56
N PHE A 329 17.15 -8.98 4.16
CA PHE A 329 18.07 -9.67 5.07
C PHE A 329 18.41 -8.78 6.28
N LEU A 330 18.79 -7.53 6.04
CA LEU A 330 19.11 -6.57 7.09
C LEU A 330 17.88 -6.28 7.97
N GLU A 331 16.70 -6.07 7.37
CA GLU A 331 15.45 -5.85 8.10
C GLU A 331 15.17 -6.99 9.09
N VAL A 332 15.27 -8.24 8.62
CA VAL A 332 15.02 -9.44 9.44
C VAL A 332 16.08 -9.59 10.54
N MET A 333 17.36 -9.32 10.25
CA MET A 333 18.42 -9.37 11.27
C MET A 333 18.25 -8.28 12.34
N LEU A 334 17.74 -7.11 11.94
CA LEU A 334 17.50 -5.96 12.82
C LEU A 334 16.21 -6.09 13.66
N LEU A 335 15.34 -7.07 13.40
CA LEU A 335 14.08 -7.26 14.14
C LEU A 335 14.27 -7.26 15.66
N SER A 336 15.29 -7.95 16.17
CA SER A 336 15.58 -8.00 17.61
C SER A 336 15.99 -6.64 18.19
N GLN A 337 16.69 -5.82 17.41
CA GLN A 337 17.08 -4.47 17.83
C GLN A 337 15.89 -3.50 17.80
N ILE A 338 15.06 -3.61 16.76
CA ILE A 338 13.83 -2.85 16.63
C ILE A 338 12.87 -3.19 17.77
N ALA A 339 12.79 -4.47 18.18
CA ALA A 339 12.01 -4.88 19.35
C ALA A 339 12.39 -4.07 20.60
N ARG A 340 13.69 -4.10 20.96
CA ARG A 340 14.22 -3.36 22.12
C ARG A 340 13.98 -1.86 22.02
N PHE A 341 14.05 -1.31 20.81
CA PHE A 341 13.74 0.10 20.57
C PHE A 341 12.26 0.42 20.81
N LEU A 342 11.34 -0.41 20.30
CA LEU A 342 9.90 -0.24 20.51
C LEU A 342 9.49 -0.44 21.97
N ASP A 343 10.20 -1.30 22.71
CA ASP A 343 9.97 -1.50 24.15
C ASP A 343 10.37 -0.26 24.96
N LYS A 344 11.47 0.39 24.57
CA LYS A 344 11.93 1.64 25.18
C LYS A 344 11.02 2.83 24.85
N TYR A 345 10.37 2.80 23.68
CA TYR A 345 9.53 3.90 23.17
C TYR A 345 8.12 3.40 22.84
N PRO A 346 7.26 3.12 23.85
CA PRO A 346 5.92 2.58 23.62
C PRO A 346 5.04 3.50 22.77
N GLY A 347 5.27 4.82 22.80
CA GLY A 347 4.58 5.75 21.91
C GLY A 347 4.84 5.51 20.43
N VAL A 348 6.07 5.14 20.05
CA VAL A 348 6.42 4.80 18.65
C VAL A 348 5.68 3.54 18.20
N ARG A 349 5.55 2.55 19.09
CA ARG A 349 4.77 1.34 18.82
C ARG A 349 3.29 1.66 18.58
N GLN A 350 2.69 2.48 19.44
CA GLN A 350 1.29 2.91 19.31
C GLN A 350 1.05 3.76 18.05
N SER A 351 2.06 4.49 17.58
CA SER A 351 1.95 5.28 16.35
C SER A 351 1.67 4.44 15.11
N GLY A 352 2.14 3.19 15.04
CA GLY A 352 1.91 2.32 13.89
C GLY A 352 0.42 2.15 13.54
N GLU A 353 -0.43 1.94 14.54
CA GLU A 353 -1.87 1.78 14.35
C GLU A 353 -2.56 3.10 13.97
N ASN A 354 -2.15 4.19 14.59
CA ASN A 354 -2.68 5.52 14.29
C ASN A 354 -2.29 5.99 12.88
N ILE A 355 -1.07 5.66 12.44
CA ILE A 355 -0.60 5.89 11.06
C ILE A 355 -1.48 5.11 10.08
N ARG A 356 -1.72 3.81 10.32
CA ARG A 356 -2.61 2.98 9.49
C ARG A 356 -4.01 3.57 9.37
N THR A 357 -4.58 3.99 10.50
CA THR A 357 -5.91 4.61 10.55
C THR A 357 -5.93 5.95 9.79
N ALA A 358 -4.91 6.80 9.99
CA ALA A 358 -4.80 8.09 9.32
C ALA A 358 -4.70 7.94 7.79
N MET A 359 -3.86 7.01 7.30
CA MET A 359 -3.74 6.74 5.87
C MET A 359 -5.04 6.24 5.27
N SER A 360 -5.74 5.33 5.95
CA SER A 360 -7.03 4.80 5.46
C SER A 360 -8.06 5.92 5.31
N ARG A 361 -8.19 6.79 6.32
CA ARG A 361 -9.13 7.93 6.29
C ARG A 361 -8.81 8.96 5.22
N ILE A 362 -7.53 9.24 5.00
CA ILE A 362 -7.10 10.16 3.93
C ILE A 362 -7.42 9.57 2.58
N LEU A 363 -7.11 8.29 2.35
CA LEU A 363 -7.44 7.61 1.10
C LEU A 363 -8.95 7.57 0.85
N GLU A 364 -9.78 7.33 1.87
CA GLU A 364 -11.25 7.37 1.73
C GLU A 364 -11.73 8.71 1.14
N VAL A 365 -11.27 9.83 1.68
CA VAL A 365 -11.66 11.16 1.21
C VAL A 365 -11.05 11.49 -0.15
N ALA A 366 -9.75 11.25 -0.31
CA ALA A 366 -9.01 11.57 -1.53
C ALA A 366 -9.57 10.82 -2.74
N LEU A 367 -9.91 9.55 -2.56
CA LEU A 367 -10.42 8.71 -3.64
C LEU A 367 -11.87 9.00 -3.97
N LEU A 368 -12.68 9.40 -3.00
CA LEU A 368 -14.02 9.87 -3.29
C LEU A 368 -13.98 11.12 -4.18
N ILE A 369 -13.11 12.08 -3.85
CA ILE A 369 -12.90 13.31 -4.64
C ILE A 369 -12.30 12.98 -6.00
N GLY A 370 -11.27 12.14 -6.06
CA GLY A 370 -10.63 11.73 -7.30
C GLY A 370 -11.57 10.97 -8.23
N GLY A 371 -12.33 10.01 -7.68
CA GLY A 371 -13.36 9.27 -8.41
C GLY A 371 -14.47 10.18 -8.94
N ALA A 372 -14.88 11.19 -8.17
CA ALA A 372 -15.83 12.20 -8.59
C ALA A 372 -15.28 13.04 -9.76
N ASN A 373 -14.03 13.49 -9.68
CA ASN A 373 -13.36 14.24 -10.75
C ASN A 373 -13.23 13.41 -12.03
N ALA A 374 -12.73 12.18 -11.92
CA ALA A 374 -12.62 11.25 -13.03
C ALA A 374 -13.98 10.98 -13.67
N ALA A 375 -15.00 10.62 -12.88
CA ALA A 375 -16.34 10.39 -13.40
C ALA A 375 -16.93 11.61 -14.11
N ASN A 376 -16.68 12.82 -13.60
CA ASN A 376 -17.13 14.05 -14.23
C ASN A 376 -16.37 14.37 -15.53
N ALA A 377 -15.08 14.02 -15.61
CA ALA A 377 -14.33 14.11 -16.86
C ALA A 377 -14.86 13.12 -17.92
N ILE A 378 -15.31 11.93 -17.48
CA ILE A 378 -15.89 10.90 -18.36
C ILE A 378 -17.28 11.29 -18.86
N ALA A 379 -18.13 11.79 -17.97
CA ALA A 379 -19.51 12.16 -18.28
C ALA A 379 -19.87 13.42 -17.48
N PRO A 380 -19.70 14.62 -18.05
CA PRO A 380 -19.93 15.88 -17.35
C PRO A 380 -21.32 15.96 -16.70
N GLY A 381 -21.35 16.31 -15.41
CA GLY A 381 -22.57 16.38 -14.60
C GLY A 381 -23.12 15.01 -14.16
N LEU A 382 -23.32 14.09 -15.10
CA LEU A 382 -23.83 12.73 -14.82
C LEU A 382 -22.86 11.94 -13.91
N GLY A 383 -21.55 12.11 -14.12
CA GLY A 383 -20.52 11.46 -13.33
C GLY A 383 -20.62 11.81 -11.84
N PHE A 384 -20.78 13.09 -11.50
CA PHE A 384 -20.98 13.51 -10.11
C PHE A 384 -22.27 12.94 -9.52
N PHE A 385 -23.36 12.95 -10.28
CA PHE A 385 -24.63 12.37 -9.85
C PHE A 385 -24.50 10.89 -9.50
N ILE A 386 -23.84 10.12 -10.36
CA ILE A 386 -23.63 8.67 -10.15
C ILE A 386 -22.69 8.42 -8.96
N ILE A 387 -21.56 9.12 -8.84
CA ILE A 387 -20.64 8.91 -7.72
C ILE A 387 -21.29 9.26 -6.38
N ALA A 388 -21.98 10.40 -6.29
CA ALA A 388 -22.66 10.80 -5.07
C ALA A 388 -23.78 9.82 -4.70
N GLY A 389 -24.59 9.41 -5.67
CA GLY A 389 -25.64 8.40 -5.48
C GLY A 389 -25.07 7.05 -5.04
N PHE A 390 -24.02 6.59 -5.71
CA PHE A 390 -23.37 5.31 -5.40
C PHE A 390 -22.75 5.30 -4.00
N TYR A 391 -22.08 6.39 -3.59
CA TYR A 391 -21.54 6.54 -2.24
C TYR A 391 -22.63 6.51 -1.17
N LEU A 392 -23.72 7.27 -1.35
CA LEU A 392 -24.81 7.32 -0.39
C LEU A 392 -25.57 6.00 -0.30
N LEU A 393 -25.86 5.36 -1.43
CA LEU A 393 -26.50 4.04 -1.46
C LEU A 393 -25.61 2.98 -0.81
N ASN A 394 -24.30 3.03 -1.02
CA ASN A 394 -23.36 2.12 -0.36
C ASN A 394 -23.34 2.32 1.17
N GLU A 395 -23.42 3.55 1.67
CA GLU A 395 -23.56 3.82 3.11
C GLU A 395 -24.86 3.25 3.67
N ILE A 396 -26.00 3.47 2.99
CA ILE A 396 -27.31 2.96 3.43
C ILE A 396 -27.35 1.43 3.40
N ALA A 397 -26.69 0.80 2.43
CA ALA A 397 -26.62 -0.65 2.28
C ALA A 397 -25.69 -1.33 3.32
N GLY A 398 -25.12 -0.59 4.28
CA GLY A 398 -24.23 -1.14 5.29
C GLY A 398 -22.79 -1.34 4.80
N ARG A 399 -22.36 -0.58 3.77
CA ARG A 399 -21.01 -0.58 3.19
C ARG A 399 -20.57 -1.94 2.64
N PRO A 400 -21.33 -2.55 1.71
CA PRO A 400 -20.88 -3.76 1.02
C PRO A 400 -19.56 -3.53 0.27
N ILE A 401 -19.34 -2.30 -0.21
CA ILE A 401 -18.09 -1.86 -0.81
C ILE A 401 -17.32 -1.00 0.19
N VAL A 402 -16.04 -1.29 0.36
CA VAL A 402 -15.14 -0.51 1.24
C VAL A 402 -15.12 0.95 0.76
N ARG A 403 -15.22 1.93 1.66
CA ARG A 403 -15.34 3.36 1.30
C ARG A 403 -14.27 3.85 0.32
N MET A 404 -13.03 3.43 0.52
CA MET A 404 -11.91 3.79 -0.35
C MET A 404 -12.04 3.24 -1.78
N ALA A 405 -12.84 2.20 -1.99
CA ALA A 405 -13.11 1.59 -3.29
C ALA A 405 -14.21 2.31 -4.09
N VAL A 406 -15.09 3.04 -3.40
CA VAL A 406 -16.29 3.63 -4.00
C VAL A 406 -15.94 4.59 -5.13
N GLY A 407 -14.92 5.43 -4.95
CA GLY A 407 -14.45 6.37 -5.97
C GLY A 407 -13.96 5.67 -7.25
N PRO A 408 -12.90 4.83 -7.17
CA PRO A 408 -12.38 4.11 -8.32
C PRO A 408 -13.42 3.22 -9.02
N ILE A 409 -14.18 2.42 -8.26
CA ILE A 409 -15.23 1.54 -8.83
C ILE A 409 -16.34 2.37 -9.47
N GLY A 410 -16.75 3.45 -8.82
CA GLY A 410 -17.76 4.35 -9.35
C GLY A 410 -17.32 4.98 -10.67
N ALA A 411 -16.06 5.42 -10.79
CA ALA A 411 -15.53 5.99 -12.02
C ALA A 411 -15.51 4.97 -13.16
N ILE A 412 -15.12 3.71 -12.88
CA ILE A 412 -15.20 2.61 -13.85
C ILE A 412 -16.66 2.37 -14.29
N ALA A 413 -17.59 2.33 -13.33
CA ALA A 413 -19.02 2.14 -13.63
C ALA A 413 -19.57 3.28 -14.51
N VAL A 414 -19.19 4.52 -14.23
CA VAL A 414 -19.55 5.69 -15.07
C VAL A 414 -18.98 5.56 -16.47
N GLY A 415 -17.73 5.12 -16.63
CA GLY A 415 -17.15 4.91 -17.96
C GLY A 415 -17.81 3.80 -18.76
N ILE A 416 -18.22 2.70 -18.12
CA ILE A 416 -19.02 1.65 -18.75
C ILE A 416 -20.39 2.20 -19.18
N LEU A 417 -21.07 2.92 -18.28
CA LEU A 417 -22.39 3.52 -18.58
C LEU A 417 -22.31 4.56 -19.69
N ALA A 418 -21.30 5.44 -19.66
CA ALA A 418 -21.08 6.45 -20.69
C ALA A 418 -20.87 5.81 -22.06
N ASN A 419 -20.08 4.72 -22.14
CA ASN A 419 -19.92 3.96 -23.38
C ASN A 419 -21.24 3.37 -23.89
N ILE A 420 -22.08 2.81 -23.01
CA ILE A 420 -23.41 2.32 -23.39
C ILE A 420 -24.27 3.47 -23.94
N LEU A 421 -24.26 4.63 -23.28
CA LEU A 421 -25.03 5.81 -23.71
C LEU A 421 -24.54 6.37 -25.06
N VAL A 422 -23.23 6.35 -25.31
CA VAL A 422 -22.64 6.75 -26.59
C VAL A 422 -23.06 5.79 -27.70
N VAL A 423 -23.03 4.47 -27.46
CA VAL A 423 -23.48 3.46 -28.43
C VAL A 423 -24.97 3.59 -28.75
N LEU A 424 -25.79 3.96 -27.77
CA LEU A 424 -27.22 4.22 -27.94
C LEU A 424 -27.54 5.59 -28.56
N GLY A 425 -26.52 6.44 -28.80
CA GLY A 425 -26.69 7.80 -29.33
C GLY A 425 -27.31 8.80 -28.34
N LEU A 426 -27.41 8.44 -27.06
CA LEU A 426 -27.99 9.27 -25.99
C LEU A 426 -26.98 10.23 -25.36
N MET A 427 -25.69 10.05 -25.65
CA MET A 427 -24.59 10.89 -25.18
C MET A 427 -23.59 11.11 -26.33
N GLN A 428 -23.16 12.35 -26.53
CA GLN A 428 -22.02 12.64 -27.41
C GLN A 428 -20.72 12.42 -26.64
N ILE A 429 -19.68 11.97 -27.34
CA ILE A 429 -18.34 11.84 -26.78
C ILE A 429 -17.92 13.23 -26.27
N PRO A 430 -17.70 13.42 -24.96
CA PRO A 430 -17.20 14.67 -24.41
C PRO A 430 -15.83 14.98 -25.05
N GLN A 431 -15.63 16.25 -25.45
CA GLN A 431 -14.35 16.70 -26.01
C GLN A 431 -13.27 16.85 -24.97
#